data_AF-A0A7C6WB24-F1
#
_entry.id   AF-A0A7C6WB24-F1
#
_cell.length_a   1.000
_cell.length_b   1.000
_cell.length_c   1.000
_cell.angle_alpha   90.00
_cell.angle_beta   90.00
_cell.angle_gamma   90.00
#
_symmetry.space_group_name_H-M   'P 1'
#
loop_
_entity.id
_entity.type
_entity.pdbx_description
1 polymer ?
#
loop_
_entity_poly.entity_id
_entity_poly.type
_entity_poly.pdbx_seq_one_letter_code
_entity_poly.pdbx_strand_id
1 'polypeptide(L)'
;IARDRNYSEEVASAIDREVRHFIDESYDKATRLLKENRDKLDLLAQTLLERETLEAEELERLLSGGEAAAAEPELEGAREDSEIVTEGKVPPYRPRRENRPLFRKPQEGLS
;
A
#
# COMPACT_ATOMS: atom_id res chain seq x y z
N ILE A 1 -19.80 -29.43 16.22
CA ILE A 1 -18.44 -28.87 16.39
C ILE A 1 -17.56 -29.06 15.13
N ALA A 2 -18.07 -29.58 13.99
CA ALA A 2 -17.26 -29.74 12.77
C ALA A 2 -17.29 -28.55 11.78
N ARG A 3 -18.34 -27.71 11.78
CA ARG A 3 -18.49 -26.60 10.81
C ARG A 3 -17.53 -25.43 11.02
N ASP A 4 -17.17 -25.13 12.26
CA ASP A 4 -16.27 -24.01 12.60
C ASP A 4 -14.86 -24.20 12.03
N ARG A 5 -14.34 -25.44 12.08
CA ARG A 5 -12.99 -25.74 11.58
C ARG A 5 -12.89 -25.65 10.05
N ASN A 6 -13.90 -26.13 9.34
CA ASN A 6 -13.92 -26.03 7.88
C ASN A 6 -14.00 -24.57 7.41
N TYR A 7 -14.81 -23.74 8.08
CA TYR A 7 -14.87 -22.31 7.77
C TYR A 7 -13.53 -21.62 8.07
N SER A 8 -12.89 -21.95 9.19
CA SER A 8 -11.55 -21.43 9.52
C SER A 8 -10.49 -21.83 8.48
N GLU A 9 -10.55 -23.03 7.92
CA GLU A 9 -9.61 -23.52 6.90
C GLU A 9 -9.83 -22.84 5.54
N GLU A 10 -11.08 -22.71 5.12
CA GLU A 10 -11.43 -21.97 3.89
C GLU A 10 -11.05 -20.48 4.00
N VAL A 11 -11.29 -19.86 5.15
CA VAL A 11 -10.92 -18.47 5.42
C VAL A 11 -9.41 -18.29 5.46
N ALA A 12 -8.67 -19.19 6.12
CA ALA A 12 -7.21 -19.14 6.12
C ALA A 12 -6.64 -19.27 4.71
N SER A 13 -7.17 -20.19 3.90
CA SER A 13 -6.76 -20.36 2.50
C SER A 13 -7.09 -19.13 1.64
N ALA A 14 -8.18 -18.43 1.91
CA ALA A 14 -8.49 -17.16 1.25
C ALA A 14 -7.48 -16.07 1.61
N ILE A 15 -7.11 -15.95 2.89
CA ILE A 15 -6.13 -14.97 3.37
C ILE A 15 -4.76 -15.23 2.73
N ASP A 16 -4.28 -16.47 2.75
CA ASP A 16 -2.96 -16.81 2.18
C ASP A 16 -2.88 -16.49 0.68
N ARG A 17 -3.98 -16.69 -0.05
CA ARG A 17 -4.06 -16.33 -1.47
C ARG A 17 -3.98 -14.83 -1.68
N GLU A 18 -4.69 -14.04 -0.87
CA GLU A 18 -4.66 -12.58 -0.97
C GLU A 18 -3.28 -12.02 -0.61
N VAL A 19 -2.65 -12.55 0.44
CA VAL A 19 -1.29 -12.16 0.83
C VAL A 19 -0.29 -12.44 -0.30
N ARG A 20 -0.38 -13.62 -0.93
CA ARG A 20 0.48 -13.94 -2.07
C ARG A 20 0.25 -12.98 -3.23
N HIS A 21 -1.01 -12.74 -3.58
CA HIS A 21 -1.37 -11.80 -4.63
C HIS A 21 -0.81 -10.40 -4.39
N PHE A 22 -0.96 -9.88 -3.17
CA PHE A 22 -0.43 -8.57 -2.78
C PHE A 22 1.11 -8.48 -2.89
N ILE A 23 1.82 -9.54 -2.48
CA ILE A 23 3.28 -9.61 -2.61
C ILE A 23 3.69 -9.63 -4.08
N ASP A 24 3.02 -10.45 -4.90
CA ASP A 24 3.31 -10.57 -6.33
C ASP A 24 3.09 -9.23 -7.05
N GLU A 25 1.98 -8.54 -6.76
CA GLU A 25 1.72 -7.20 -7.32
C GLU A 25 2.77 -6.17 -6.90
N SER A 26 3.18 -6.19 -5.64
CA SER A 26 4.20 -5.29 -5.11
C SER A 26 5.55 -5.54 -5.77
N TYR A 27 5.92 -6.81 -5.98
CA TYR A 27 7.13 -7.22 -6.66
C TYR A 27 7.12 -6.77 -8.13
N ASP A 28 6.02 -6.99 -8.83
CA ASP A 28 5.85 -6.56 -10.23
C ASP A 28 5.95 -5.05 -10.36
N LYS A 29 5.30 -4.30 -9.45
CA LYS A 29 5.37 -2.84 -9.42
C LYS A 29 6.80 -2.36 -9.21
N ALA A 30 7.50 -2.91 -8.21
CA ALA A 30 8.90 -2.56 -7.95
C ALA A 30 9.79 -2.88 -9.16
N THR A 31 9.61 -4.06 -9.77
CA THR A 31 10.37 -4.49 -10.93
C THR A 31 10.13 -3.59 -12.14
N ARG A 32 8.89 -3.17 -12.39
CA ARG A 32 8.55 -2.22 -13.46
C ARG A 32 9.21 -0.87 -13.21
N LEU A 33 9.07 -0.33 -12.00
CA LEU A 33 9.67 0.95 -11.62
C LEU A 33 11.21 0.95 -11.81
N LEU A 34 11.88 -0.14 -11.41
CA LEU A 34 13.33 -0.29 -11.59
C LEU A 34 13.73 -0.42 -13.06
N LYS A 35 12.92 -1.11 -13.88
CA LYS A 35 13.16 -1.25 -15.32
C LYS A 35 12.94 0.07 -16.06
N GLU A 36 11.90 0.81 -15.71
CA GLU A 36 11.58 2.13 -16.29
C GLU A 36 12.67 3.16 -15.96
N ASN A 37 13.28 3.07 -14.78
CA ASN A 37 14.36 3.95 -14.34
C ASN A 37 15.75 3.33 -14.52
N ARG A 38 15.92 2.41 -15.49
CA ARG A 38 17.17 1.67 -15.67
C ARG A 38 18.37 2.58 -15.93
N ASP A 39 18.18 3.63 -16.72
CA ASP A 39 19.23 4.61 -17.02
C ASP A 39 19.75 5.32 -15.76
N LYS A 40 18.85 5.66 -14.84
CA LYS A 40 19.21 6.26 -13.55
C LYS A 40 19.97 5.28 -12.66
N LEU A 41 19.57 4.00 -12.65
CA LEU A 41 20.29 2.95 -11.93
C LEU A 41 21.70 2.75 -12.48
N ASP A 42 21.86 2.76 -13.80
CA ASP A 42 23.17 2.60 -14.44
C ASP A 42 24.08 3.81 -14.16
N LEU A 43 23.54 5.04 -14.17
CA LEU A 43 24.26 6.25 -13.78
C LEU A 43 24.72 6.21 -12.30
N LEU A 44 23.83 5.78 -11.41
CA LEU A 44 24.08 5.66 -9.99
C LEU A 44 25.16 4.59 -9.73
N ALA A 45 25.08 3.44 -10.42
CA ALA A 45 26.08 2.39 -10.35
C ALA A 45 27.45 2.87 -10.84
N GLN A 46 27.52 3.60 -11.96
CA GLN A 46 28.78 4.19 -12.45
C GLN A 46 29.37 5.17 -11.44
N THR A 47 28.52 6.02 -10.85
CA THR A 47 28.98 7.01 -9.87
C THR A 47 29.50 6.34 -8.60
N LEU A 48 28.86 5.26 -8.14
CA LEU A 48 29.33 4.47 -7.00
C LEU A 48 30.65 3.73 -7.31
N LEU A 49 30.87 3.30 -8.55
CA LEU A 49 32.16 2.71 -8.94
C LEU A 49 33.30 3.73 -8.88
N GLU A 50 33.02 5.01 -9.13
CA GLU A 50 34.04 6.07 -9.09
C GLU A 50 34.30 6.60 -7.67
N ARG A 51 33.26 6.73 -6.85
CA ARG A 51 33.32 7.45 -5.55
C ARG A 51 33.13 6.58 -4.32
N GLU A 52 32.79 5.30 -4.49
CA GLU A 52 32.48 4.27 -3.46
C GLU A 52 31.30 4.59 -2.53
N THR A 53 31.02 5.87 -2.25
CA THR A 53 29.96 6.37 -1.38
C THR A 53 29.29 7.58 -2.02
N LEU A 54 27.96 7.67 -1.85
CA LEU A 54 27.14 8.80 -2.29
C LEU A 54 26.33 9.31 -1.10
N GLU A 55 26.33 10.63 -0.92
CA GLU A 55 25.47 11.27 0.08
C GLU A 55 24.04 11.45 -0.47
N ALA A 56 23.06 11.54 0.44
CA ALA A 56 21.64 11.62 0.07
C ALA A 56 21.32 12.76 -0.92
N GLU A 57 21.92 13.95 -0.71
CA GLU A 57 21.74 15.10 -1.59
C GLU A 57 22.29 14.88 -3.01
N GLU A 58 23.37 14.10 -3.14
CA GLU A 58 23.96 13.77 -4.44
C GLU A 58 23.10 12.75 -5.17
N LEU A 59 22.55 11.78 -4.44
CA LEU A 59 21.61 10.79 -4.95
C LEU A 59 20.33 11.46 -5.49
N GLU A 60 19.74 12.36 -4.72
CA GLU A 60 18.53 13.10 -5.14
C GLU A 60 18.77 13.90 -6.41
N ARG A 61 19.91 14.57 -6.51
CA ARG A 61 20.32 15.28 -7.73
C ARG A 61 20.48 14.35 -8.94
N LEU A 62 21.05 13.17 -8.75
CA LEU A 62 21.20 12.16 -9.81
C LEU A 62 19.85 11.59 -10.26
N LEU A 63 18.91 11.40 -9.33
CA LEU A 63 17.59 10.82 -9.62
C LEU A 63 16.59 11.84 -10.20
N SER A 64 16.73 13.12 -9.87
CA SER A 64 15.77 14.20 -10.23
C SER A 64 15.95 14.79 -11.62
N GLY A 65 17.10 14.61 -12.28
CA GLY A 65 17.26 14.74 -13.74
C GLY A 65 16.78 16.03 -14.45
N GLY A 66 16.36 17.09 -13.74
CA GLY A 66 15.94 18.36 -14.32
C GLY A 66 14.45 18.72 -14.22
N GLU A 67 13.56 17.93 -13.63
CA GLU A 67 12.19 18.41 -13.36
C GLU A 67 11.53 17.65 -12.19
N ALA A 68 11.11 18.42 -11.19
CA ALA A 68 10.37 17.93 -10.04
C ALA A 68 8.97 17.47 -10.43
N ALA A 69 8.56 16.27 -9.97
CA ALA A 69 7.17 15.91 -9.68
C ALA A 69 7.18 14.52 -8.99
N ALA A 70 6.99 14.49 -7.67
CA ALA A 70 5.68 14.33 -7.04
C ALA A 70 5.19 12.87 -7.06
N ALA A 71 5.64 12.12 -6.06
CA ALA A 71 4.80 11.19 -5.32
C ALA A 71 5.56 10.83 -4.05
N GLU A 72 5.64 11.77 -3.10
CA GLU A 72 5.58 11.33 -1.71
C GLU A 72 4.27 10.55 -1.60
N PRO A 73 4.26 9.27 -1.19
CA PRO A 73 3.01 8.67 -0.80
C PRO A 73 2.57 9.45 0.44
N GLU A 74 1.63 10.38 0.25
CA GLU A 74 0.79 10.86 1.34
C GLU A 74 0.21 9.60 1.99
N LEU A 75 0.81 9.18 3.09
CA LEU A 75 0.21 8.25 4.02
C LEU A 75 -0.90 9.03 4.74
N GLU A 76 -1.94 9.38 4.00
CA GLU A 76 -3.14 9.98 4.54
C GLU A 76 -3.92 8.88 5.28
N GLY A 77 -4.12 9.14 6.56
CA GLY A 77 -4.48 8.13 7.54
C GLY A 77 -5.88 7.54 7.40
N ALA A 78 -6.00 6.31 7.89
CA ALA A 78 -7.21 5.69 8.45
C ALA A 78 -6.85 4.21 8.70
N ARG A 79 -6.87 3.64 9.90
CA ARG A 79 -7.56 4.00 11.13
C ARG A 79 -6.76 3.43 12.31
N GLU A 80 -6.73 4.18 13.40
CA GLU A 80 -6.63 3.61 14.73
C GLU A 80 -7.78 2.61 14.87
N ASP A 81 -7.46 1.33 15.00
CA ASP A 81 -8.22 0.28 15.70
C ASP A 81 -7.40 -1.01 15.63
N SER A 82 -6.12 -0.95 16.02
CA SER A 82 -5.38 -2.15 16.40
C SER A 82 -5.47 -2.29 17.93
N GLU A 83 -6.67 -2.59 18.42
CA GLU A 83 -6.78 -3.31 19.69
C GLU A 83 -6.07 -4.64 19.47
N ILE A 84 -4.91 -4.78 20.10
CA ILE A 84 -4.11 -6.00 20.09
C ILE A 84 -4.94 -7.05 20.84
N VAL A 85 -5.65 -7.93 20.12
CA VAL A 85 -6.38 -9.04 20.73
C VAL A 85 -5.38 -10.13 21.10
N THR A 86 -4.85 -10.05 22.31
CA THR A 86 -4.32 -11.23 23.01
C THR A 86 -5.49 -12.16 23.33
N GLU A 87 -5.34 -13.43 22.95
CA GLU A 87 -6.27 -14.55 23.19
C GLU A 87 -7.57 -14.60 22.36
N GLY A 88 -7.45 -15.17 21.16
CA GLY A 88 -8.35 -16.23 20.69
C GLY A 88 -9.81 -15.89 20.37
N LYS A 89 -10.21 -14.62 20.27
CA LYS A 89 -11.58 -14.27 19.87
C LYS A 89 -11.59 -13.25 18.73
N VAL A 90 -11.70 -13.75 17.51
CA VAL A 90 -11.88 -12.91 16.31
C VAL A 90 -13.21 -12.15 16.47
N PRO A 91 -13.22 -10.81 16.44
CA PRO A 91 -14.46 -10.05 16.51
C PRO A 91 -15.36 -10.42 15.31
N PRO A 92 -16.68 -10.52 15.48
CA PRO A 92 -17.58 -10.89 14.40
C PRO A 92 -17.45 -9.88 13.26
N TYR A 93 -17.21 -10.38 12.05
CA TYR A 93 -17.12 -9.57 10.84
C TYR A 93 -18.31 -8.62 10.74
N ARG A 94 -18.05 -7.31 10.81
CA ARG A 94 -19.03 -6.29 10.49
C ARG A 94 -18.85 -5.91 9.02
N PRO A 95 -19.74 -6.32 8.11
CA PRO A 95 -19.67 -5.86 6.73
C PRO A 95 -19.67 -4.34 6.71
N ARG A 96 -18.75 -3.75 5.94
CA ARG A 96 -18.70 -2.31 5.69
C ARG A 96 -20.08 -1.90 5.19
N ARG A 97 -20.82 -1.11 5.97
CA ARG A 97 -22.19 -0.69 5.61
C ARG A 97 -22.19 -0.16 4.19
N GLU A 98 -22.86 -0.91 3.32
CA GLU A 98 -22.97 -0.62 1.90
C GLU A 98 -23.70 0.72 1.74
N ASN A 99 -23.01 1.67 1.10
CA ASN A 99 -23.51 2.90 0.48
C ASN A 99 -24.67 3.61 1.21
N ARG A 100 -24.33 4.50 2.14
CA ARG A 100 -25.22 5.61 2.49
C ARG A 100 -25.27 6.56 1.29
N PRO A 101 -26.41 6.79 0.63
CA PRO A 101 -26.46 7.66 -0.55
C PRO A 101 -26.12 9.11 -0.16
N LEU A 102 -25.23 9.74 -0.93
CA LEU A 102 -24.84 11.15 -0.81
C LEU A 102 -25.92 12.10 -1.36
N PHE A 103 -27.20 11.90 -1.03
CA PHE A 103 -28.25 12.87 -1.38
C PHE A 103 -28.61 13.72 -0.17
N ARG A 104 -27.91 14.86 -0.06
CA ARG A 104 -28.30 15.98 0.81
C ARG A 104 -29.68 16.46 0.33
N LYS A 105 -30.71 16.39 1.17
CA LYS A 105 -32.02 16.96 0.81
C LYS A 105 -31.86 18.45 0.48
N PRO A 106 -32.52 18.96 -0.58
CA PRO A 106 -32.51 20.40 -0.87
C PRO A 106 -33.23 21.13 0.27
N GLN A 107 -32.69 22.29 0.64
CA GLN A 107 -33.31 23.23 1.57
C GLN A 107 -34.59 23.75 0.92
N GLU A 108 -35.74 23.19 1.29
CA GLU A 108 -37.01 23.87 1.05
C GLU A 108 -37.08 25.05 2.02
N GLY A 109 -37.21 26.24 1.43
CA GLY A 109 -37.36 27.49 2.16
C GLY A 109 -38.49 27.40 3.15
N LEU A 110 -38.21 27.80 4.38
CA LEU A 110 -39.23 28.26 5.30
C LEU A 110 -39.16 29.78 5.28
N SER A 111 -40.18 30.33 4.63
CA SER A 111 -40.67 31.69 4.77
C SER A 111 -40.93 32.05 6.24
#